data_AF-A0A9W7YUB8-F1
#
_entry.id   AF-A0A9W7YUB8-F1
#
_cell.length_a   1.000
_cell.length_b   1.000
_cell.length_c   1.000
_cell.angle_alpha   90.00
_cell.angle_beta   90.00
_cell.angle_gamma   90.00
#
_symmetry.space_group_name_H-M   'P 1'
#
loop_
_entity.id
_entity.type
_entity.pdbx_description
1 polymer ?
#
loop_
_entity_poly.entity_id
_entity_poly.type
_entity_poly.pdbx_seq_one_letter_code
_entity_poly.pdbx_strand_id
1 'polypeptide(L)'
;MFVLSTGYAERVELFWDIGTLNISRDGYSTWKSICVNNAVPIPPVHVTQGDVLVLNVRNSLDTPTAVHAHGIYHNYTDYYDGAEMVTECGIPPGENFTYIIDTTDQVGNFWLHSHIQSQLTDGFRTPFIIHEKVKPVTYDEEKLLYFEDWDLRSFDDQMNIYSTLNAKKIPIAYRMLLVNGMNGNVTQPVVFEPGKRYRVRVVSLLTAFWLKFRMPGHTMHIIDQDGVACNPVEVDGLDMGPGQRFSIL
;
A
#
# COMPACT_ATOMS: atom_id res chain seq x y z
N MET A 1 -36.31 -9.85 21.84
CA MET A 1 -35.02 -10.57 21.90
C MET A 1 -33.98 -9.63 21.30
N PHE A 2 -33.24 -8.90 22.16
CA PHE A 2 -32.14 -8.05 21.71
C PHE A 2 -30.94 -8.97 21.45
N VAL A 3 -30.57 -9.14 20.18
CA VAL A 3 -29.31 -9.80 19.84
C VAL A 3 -28.22 -8.75 20.06
N LEU A 4 -27.56 -8.83 21.21
CA LEU A 4 -26.29 -8.15 21.44
C LEU A 4 -25.26 -8.79 20.50
N SER A 5 -25.01 -8.16 19.36
CA SER A 5 -23.82 -8.42 18.56
C SER A 5 -22.61 -8.00 19.39
N THR A 6 -21.89 -8.97 19.96
CA THR A 6 -20.58 -8.74 20.57
C THR A 6 -19.58 -8.51 19.43
N GLY A 7 -19.50 -7.28 18.93
CA GLY A 7 -18.42 -6.87 18.04
C GLY A 7 -17.15 -6.72 18.86
N TYR A 8 -16.41 -7.80 19.08
CA TYR A 8 -15.09 -7.71 19.71
C TYR A 8 -14.18 -6.88 18.79
N ALA A 9 -13.56 -5.84 19.36
CA ALA A 9 -12.40 -5.18 18.82
C ALA A 9 -11.19 -6.08 19.11
N GLU A 10 -10.47 -6.52 18.09
CA GLU A 10 -9.25 -7.31 18.29
C GLU A 10 -8.01 -6.42 18.31
N ARG A 11 -7.02 -6.79 19.13
CA ARG A 11 -5.68 -6.24 19.03
C ARG A 11 -4.89 -7.07 18.03
N VAL A 12 -4.75 -6.57 16.81
CA VAL A 12 -3.97 -7.23 15.75
C VAL A 12 -2.51 -6.82 15.90
N GLU A 13 -1.67 -7.73 16.41
CA GLU A 13 -0.27 -7.44 16.70
C GLU A 13 0.66 -8.04 15.64
N LEU A 14 1.51 -7.19 15.05
CA LEU A 14 2.49 -7.55 14.04
C LEU A 14 3.90 -7.19 14.51
N PHE A 15 4.88 -7.98 14.09
CA PHE A 15 6.30 -7.75 14.33
C PHE A 15 7.00 -7.65 12.99
N TRP A 16 7.55 -6.48 12.71
CA TRP A 16 8.20 -6.14 11.45
C TRP A 16 9.68 -5.88 11.69
N ASP A 17 10.54 -6.68 11.08
CA ASP A 17 11.96 -6.40 10.94
C ASP A 17 12.22 -5.82 9.54
N ILE A 18 12.51 -4.52 9.49
CA ILE A 18 12.74 -3.79 8.24
C ILE A 18 14.19 -3.95 7.86
N GLY A 19 14.45 -4.64 6.76
CA GLY A 19 15.79 -4.92 6.28
C GLY A 19 15.91 -4.68 4.79
N THR A 20 16.96 -5.22 4.19
CA THR A 20 17.13 -5.21 2.73
C THR A 20 17.42 -6.60 2.23
N LEU A 21 16.94 -6.91 1.03
CA LEU A 21 17.27 -8.15 0.35
C LEU A 21 17.49 -7.88 -1.14
N ASN A 22 18.28 -8.74 -1.77
CA ASN A 22 18.48 -8.74 -3.21
C ASN A 22 17.44 -9.69 -3.84
N ILE A 23 16.56 -9.17 -4.69
CA ILE A 23 15.51 -9.96 -5.34
C ILE A 23 15.29 -9.58 -6.80
N SER A 24 14.85 -10.57 -7.59
CA SER A 24 14.30 -10.33 -8.91
C SER A 24 12.79 -10.23 -8.85
N ARG A 25 12.27 -9.07 -9.25
CA ARG A 25 10.82 -8.81 -9.43
C ARG A 25 10.41 -8.84 -10.90
N ASP A 26 11.36 -9.06 -11.82
CA ASP A 26 11.17 -9.16 -13.27
C ASP A 26 11.46 -10.53 -13.87
N GLY A 27 12.06 -11.45 -13.09
CA GLY A 27 12.50 -12.77 -13.55
C GLY A 27 13.90 -12.80 -14.18
N TYR A 28 14.60 -11.67 -14.27
CA TYR A 28 15.88 -11.55 -14.97
C TYR A 28 16.97 -10.97 -14.08
N SER A 29 16.74 -9.77 -13.54
CA SER A 29 17.75 -9.00 -12.82
C SER A 29 17.44 -8.97 -11.34
N THR A 30 18.48 -9.01 -10.51
CA THR A 30 18.35 -8.91 -9.06
C THR A 30 18.76 -7.51 -8.61
N TRP A 31 17.92 -6.87 -7.80
CA TRP A 31 18.18 -5.55 -7.25
C TRP A 31 17.93 -5.54 -5.74
N LYS A 32 18.59 -4.61 -5.05
CA LYS A 32 18.36 -4.37 -3.63
C LYS A 32 16.96 -3.77 -3.45
N SER A 33 16.18 -4.31 -2.54
CA SER A 33 14.88 -3.78 -2.15
C SER A 33 14.74 -3.80 -0.63
N ILE A 34 14.02 -2.82 -0.09
CA ILE A 34 13.62 -2.87 1.32
C ILE A 34 12.58 -3.97 1.50
N CYS A 35 12.75 -4.76 2.55
CA CYS A 35 11.89 -5.87 2.89
C CYS A 35 11.40 -5.75 4.32
N VAL A 36 10.33 -6.47 4.62
CA VAL A 36 9.87 -6.71 5.99
C VAL A 36 9.92 -8.21 6.21
N ASN A 37 10.58 -8.64 7.29
CA ASN A 37 10.71 -10.06 7.65
C ASN A 37 11.26 -10.92 6.50
N ASN A 38 12.25 -10.40 5.76
CA ASN A 38 12.84 -11.03 4.57
C ASN A 38 11.83 -11.34 3.43
N ALA A 39 10.70 -10.62 3.37
CA ALA A 39 9.70 -10.76 2.32
C ALA A 39 9.63 -9.52 1.41
N VAL A 40 9.66 -9.78 0.09
CA VAL A 40 9.32 -8.82 -0.97
C VAL A 40 8.43 -9.55 -1.99
N PRO A 41 7.26 -9.00 -2.36
CA PRO A 41 6.66 -7.80 -1.81
C PRO A 41 6.31 -7.98 -0.33
N ILE A 42 6.26 -6.86 0.40
CA ILE A 42 5.81 -6.86 1.80
C ILE A 42 4.34 -7.32 1.81
N PRO A 43 3.96 -8.36 2.59
CA PRO A 43 2.59 -8.86 2.59
C PRO A 43 1.57 -7.78 2.96
N PRO A 44 0.42 -7.70 2.26
CA PRO A 44 -0.67 -6.81 2.65
C PRO A 44 -1.11 -7.01 4.09
N VAL A 45 -1.37 -5.92 4.80
CA VAL A 45 -1.92 -5.95 6.15
C VAL A 45 -3.44 -5.91 6.08
N HIS A 46 -4.09 -6.80 6.80
CA HIS A 46 -5.55 -6.86 6.89
C HIS A 46 -5.99 -6.78 8.34
N VAL A 47 -6.96 -5.92 8.61
CA VAL A 47 -7.65 -5.80 9.90
C VAL A 47 -9.15 -5.59 9.65
N THR A 48 -9.97 -5.71 10.68
CA THR A 48 -11.41 -5.44 10.61
C THR A 48 -11.73 -4.13 11.30
N GLN A 49 -12.76 -3.42 10.83
CA GLN A 49 -13.22 -2.18 11.45
C GLN A 49 -13.38 -2.31 12.97
N GLY A 50 -12.74 -1.40 13.71
CA GLY A 50 -12.74 -1.38 15.18
C GLY A 50 -11.65 -2.23 15.81
N ASP A 51 -10.80 -2.89 15.04
CA ASP A 51 -9.58 -3.48 15.56
C ASP A 51 -8.54 -2.37 15.84
N VAL A 52 -7.56 -2.70 16.68
CA VAL A 52 -6.38 -1.87 16.91
C VAL A 52 -5.17 -2.61 16.34
N LEU A 53 -4.56 -2.04 15.30
CA LEU A 53 -3.31 -2.54 14.75
C LEU A 53 -2.14 -2.07 15.61
N VAL A 54 -1.33 -3.01 16.07
CA VAL A 54 -0.12 -2.75 16.84
C VAL A 54 1.05 -3.25 16.04
N LEU A 55 1.84 -2.32 15.52
CA LEU A 55 2.94 -2.60 14.64
C LEU A 55 4.26 -2.41 15.39
N ASN A 56 4.86 -3.51 15.84
CA ASN A 56 6.17 -3.50 16.49
C ASN A 56 7.25 -3.54 15.42
N VAL A 57 7.92 -2.43 15.21
CA VAL A 57 8.88 -2.22 14.13
C VAL A 57 10.30 -2.23 14.68
N ARG A 58 11.15 -3.05 14.09
CA ARG A 58 12.61 -3.04 14.25
C ARG A 58 13.24 -2.49 12.97
N ASN A 59 14.16 -1.55 13.11
CA ASN A 59 14.95 -1.07 11.99
C ASN A 59 16.28 -1.84 11.90
N SER A 60 16.42 -2.68 10.87
CA SER A 60 17.67 -3.38 10.53
C SER A 60 18.35 -2.80 9.28
N LEU A 61 17.93 -1.61 8.83
CA LEU A 61 18.65 -0.81 7.83
C LEU A 61 19.89 -0.13 8.44
N ASP A 62 20.74 0.42 7.58
CA ASP A 62 21.86 1.30 7.93
C ASP A 62 21.47 2.78 8.06
N THR A 63 20.21 3.10 7.78
CA THR A 63 19.63 4.45 7.80
C THR A 63 18.37 4.48 8.67
N PRO A 64 17.96 5.65 9.19
CA PRO A 64 16.67 5.78 9.88
C PRO A 64 15.49 5.34 9.00
N THR A 65 14.42 4.82 9.61
CA THR A 65 13.19 4.46 8.89
C THR A 65 11.96 4.91 9.67
N ALA A 66 10.80 4.97 9.03
CA ALA A 66 9.51 5.28 9.66
C ALA A 66 8.40 4.52 8.94
N VAL A 67 7.25 4.33 9.57
CA VAL A 67 6.07 3.73 8.94
C VAL A 67 4.89 4.69 9.01
N HIS A 68 4.48 5.21 7.86
CA HIS A 68 3.29 6.03 7.72
C HIS A 68 2.09 5.19 7.28
N ALA A 69 0.96 5.41 7.93
CA ALA A 69 -0.31 4.77 7.60
C ALA A 69 -1.16 5.71 6.72
N HIS A 70 -0.95 5.61 5.41
CA HIS A 70 -1.51 6.54 4.46
C HIS A 70 -3.03 6.56 4.47
N GLY A 71 -3.58 7.74 4.76
CA GLY A 71 -5.01 8.02 4.78
C GLY A 71 -5.67 7.73 6.14
N ILE A 72 -4.94 7.23 7.13
CA ILE A 72 -5.43 7.10 8.50
C ILE A 72 -5.42 8.47 9.19
N TYR A 73 -6.47 8.78 9.94
CA TYR A 73 -6.66 10.10 10.53
C TYR A 73 -5.78 10.37 11.75
N HIS A 74 -5.33 9.32 12.44
CA HIS A 74 -4.52 9.44 13.67
C HIS A 74 -5.12 10.42 14.69
N ASN A 75 -6.45 10.40 14.87
CA ASN A 75 -7.16 11.31 15.76
C ASN A 75 -6.60 11.21 17.19
N TYR A 76 -6.00 12.30 17.68
CA TYR A 76 -5.35 12.40 19.00
C TYR A 76 -4.13 11.47 19.20
N THR A 77 -3.62 10.87 18.12
CA THR A 77 -2.46 9.97 18.12
C THR A 77 -1.52 10.29 16.95
N ASP A 78 -1.35 11.57 16.66
CA ASP A 78 -0.54 12.11 15.55
C ASP A 78 0.92 11.68 15.64
N TYR A 79 1.45 11.46 16.84
CA TYR A 79 2.78 10.89 17.07
C TYR A 79 2.96 9.43 16.60
N TYR A 80 1.90 8.77 16.10
CA TYR A 80 1.97 7.48 15.39
C TYR A 80 1.80 7.60 13.87
N ASP A 81 1.74 8.82 13.32
CA ASP A 81 1.56 9.04 11.87
C ASP A 81 2.79 8.65 11.05
N GLY A 82 3.98 8.64 11.64
CA GLY A 82 5.18 8.14 10.97
C GLY A 82 5.77 9.05 9.90
N ALA A 83 5.49 10.35 9.97
CA ALA A 83 6.09 11.38 9.12
C ALA A 83 7.36 11.92 9.79
N GLU A 84 8.52 11.48 9.30
CA GLU A 84 9.83 11.90 9.80
C GLU A 84 9.97 13.43 9.77
N MET A 85 10.56 13.99 10.84
CA MET A 85 10.76 15.42 11.07
C MET A 85 9.47 16.23 11.26
N VAL A 86 8.31 15.58 11.32
CA VAL A 86 7.02 16.21 11.62
C VAL A 86 6.41 15.59 12.87
N THR A 87 6.13 14.29 12.85
CA THR A 87 5.49 13.57 13.96
C THR A 87 6.45 12.68 14.75
N GLU A 88 7.59 12.33 14.15
CA GLU A 88 8.68 11.60 14.83
C GLU A 88 10.06 11.88 14.21
N CYS A 89 11.14 11.48 14.89
CA CYS A 89 12.51 11.63 14.40
C CYS A 89 12.95 10.54 13.39
N GLY A 90 12.12 9.52 13.19
CA GLY A 90 12.52 8.26 12.55
C GLY A 90 13.18 7.29 13.53
N ILE A 91 13.00 6.00 13.29
CA ILE A 91 13.55 4.89 14.06
C ILE A 91 15.03 4.72 13.67
N PRO A 92 16.00 4.96 14.56
CA PRO A 92 17.41 4.80 14.22
C PRO A 92 17.79 3.34 13.86
N PRO A 93 18.90 3.13 13.13
CA PRO A 93 19.44 1.79 12.88
C PRO A 93 19.62 0.97 14.17
N GLY A 94 19.08 -0.26 14.18
CA GLY A 94 19.14 -1.18 15.32
C GLY A 94 18.07 -0.95 16.40
N GLU A 95 17.31 0.15 16.32
CA GLU A 95 16.29 0.50 17.31
C GLU A 95 14.91 -0.02 16.93
N ASN A 96 13.98 0.09 17.88
CA ASN A 96 12.59 -0.33 17.71
C ASN A 96 11.62 0.81 18.01
N PHE A 97 10.44 0.76 17.39
CA PHE A 97 9.31 1.62 17.70
C PHE A 97 8.00 0.85 17.51
N THR A 98 6.97 1.20 18.27
CA THR A 98 5.67 0.54 18.17
C THR A 98 4.62 1.56 17.77
N TYR A 99 4.03 1.38 16.58
CA TYR A 99 2.88 2.17 16.14
C TYR A 99 1.59 1.51 16.66
N ILE A 100 0.65 2.33 17.16
CA ILE A 100 -0.68 1.88 17.54
C ILE A 100 -1.69 2.64 16.70
N ILE A 101 -2.42 1.91 15.85
CA ILE A 101 -3.32 2.47 14.85
C ILE A 101 -4.74 1.99 15.16
N ASP A 102 -5.60 2.93 15.55
CA ASP A 102 -7.03 2.68 15.76
C ASP A 102 -7.77 2.72 14.42
N THR A 103 -8.57 1.69 14.13
CA THR A 103 -9.32 1.55 12.88
C THR A 103 -10.84 1.67 13.07
N THR A 104 -11.29 2.21 14.20
CA THR A 104 -12.71 2.30 14.53
C THR A 104 -13.49 3.18 13.55
N ASP A 105 -12.92 4.33 13.18
CA ASP A 105 -13.63 5.37 12.43
C ASP A 105 -13.45 5.27 10.90
N GLN A 106 -12.64 4.32 10.42
CA GLN A 106 -12.28 4.22 9.00
C GLN A 106 -12.37 2.79 8.50
N VAL A 107 -12.74 2.64 7.23
CA VAL A 107 -12.80 1.35 6.52
C VAL A 107 -12.35 1.52 5.08
N GLY A 108 -12.02 0.42 4.42
CA GLY A 108 -11.66 0.39 3.01
C GLY A 108 -10.16 0.23 2.78
N ASN A 109 -9.65 0.97 1.80
CA ASN A 109 -8.34 0.75 1.21
C ASN A 109 -7.33 1.82 1.66
N PHE A 110 -6.32 1.40 2.40
CA PHE A 110 -5.18 2.21 2.86
C PHE A 110 -3.88 1.50 2.48
N TRP A 111 -2.75 2.05 2.92
CA TRP A 111 -1.45 1.44 2.71
C TRP A 111 -0.43 1.92 3.74
N LEU A 112 0.54 1.07 4.07
CA LEU A 112 1.66 1.40 4.93
C LEU A 112 2.90 1.61 4.06
N HIS A 113 3.68 2.66 4.32
CA HIS A 113 4.92 2.90 3.61
C HIS A 113 5.94 3.69 4.43
N SER A 114 7.20 3.70 3.99
CA SER A 114 8.18 4.63 4.56
C SER A 114 7.91 6.06 4.15
N HIS A 115 8.03 6.97 5.11
CA HIS A 115 7.98 8.41 4.89
C HIS A 115 9.36 9.07 5.04
N ILE A 116 10.43 8.31 4.73
CA ILE A 116 11.82 8.77 4.77
C ILE A 116 12.45 8.63 3.38
N GLN A 117 12.97 9.74 2.84
CA GLN A 117 13.80 9.79 1.63
C GLN A 117 13.20 8.97 0.45
N SER A 118 13.98 8.09 -0.20
CA SER A 118 13.51 7.19 -1.28
C SER A 118 13.03 5.83 -0.80
N GLN A 119 12.96 5.56 0.52
CA GLN A 119 12.66 4.20 0.98
C GLN A 119 11.32 3.67 0.45
N LEU A 120 10.35 4.56 0.21
CA LEU A 120 9.12 4.28 -0.51
C LEU A 120 9.37 3.67 -1.91
N THR A 121 10.23 4.30 -2.74
CA THR A 121 10.57 3.81 -4.08
C THR A 121 11.49 2.60 -4.05
N ASP A 122 12.29 2.43 -2.99
CA ASP A 122 13.18 1.29 -2.77
C ASP A 122 12.43 0.00 -2.36
N GLY A 123 11.12 0.09 -2.15
CA GLY A 123 10.22 -1.05 -1.96
C GLY A 123 9.47 -1.06 -0.64
N PHE A 124 9.68 -0.07 0.25
CA PHE A 124 9.00 -0.04 1.53
C PHE A 124 7.58 0.52 1.42
N ARG A 125 6.67 -0.31 0.91
CA ARG A 125 5.23 -0.04 0.78
C ARG A 125 4.43 -1.33 0.71
N THR A 126 3.23 -1.34 1.28
CA THR A 126 2.27 -2.45 1.19
C THR A 126 0.83 -1.99 1.41
N PRO A 127 -0.18 -2.64 0.82
CA PRO A 127 -1.57 -2.33 1.11
C PRO A 127 -1.92 -2.58 2.59
N PHE A 128 -2.82 -1.76 3.10
CA PHE A 128 -3.42 -1.88 4.43
C PHE A 128 -4.93 -1.82 4.29
N ILE A 129 -5.59 -2.95 4.48
CA ILE A 129 -7.01 -3.10 4.21
C ILE A 129 -7.75 -3.20 5.54
N ILE A 130 -8.69 -2.29 5.73
CA ILE A 130 -9.61 -2.31 6.87
C ILE A 130 -10.95 -2.81 6.38
N HIS A 131 -11.28 -4.06 6.71
CA HIS A 131 -12.50 -4.72 6.27
C HIS A 131 -13.72 -4.19 7.00
N GLU A 132 -14.78 -3.90 6.25
CA GLU A 132 -16.05 -3.47 6.83
C GLU A 132 -16.71 -4.63 7.58
N LYS A 133 -17.20 -4.39 8.81
CA LYS A 133 -18.04 -5.37 9.52
C LYS A 133 -19.37 -5.63 8.81
N VAL A 134 -19.87 -4.62 8.09
CA VAL A 134 -21.08 -4.69 7.29
C VAL A 134 -20.74 -4.28 5.86
N LYS A 135 -20.90 -5.20 4.91
CA LYS A 135 -20.60 -4.94 3.50
C LYS A 135 -21.56 -3.88 2.94
N PRO A 136 -21.07 -2.77 2.35
CA PRO A 136 -21.93 -1.72 1.80
C PRO A 136 -22.61 -2.14 0.50
N VAL A 137 -22.05 -3.13 -0.20
CA VAL A 137 -22.55 -3.68 -1.47
C VAL A 137 -22.41 -5.20 -1.49
N THR A 138 -23.21 -5.86 -2.33
CA THR A 138 -23.16 -7.32 -2.49
C THR A 138 -22.15 -7.73 -3.56
N TYR A 139 -21.30 -8.69 -3.24
CA TYR A 139 -20.33 -9.33 -4.14
C TYR A 139 -20.00 -10.72 -3.60
N ASP A 140 -19.56 -11.61 -4.48
CA ASP A 140 -19.26 -13.01 -4.16
C ASP A 140 -17.83 -13.15 -3.61
N GLU A 141 -16.88 -12.45 -4.23
CA GLU A 141 -15.46 -12.51 -3.88
C GLU A 141 -14.78 -11.14 -3.91
N GLU A 142 -13.64 -11.05 -3.22
CA GLU A 142 -12.79 -9.87 -3.23
C GLU A 142 -11.43 -10.21 -3.86
N LYS A 143 -10.89 -9.28 -4.66
CA LYS A 143 -9.52 -9.35 -5.20
C LYS A 143 -8.80 -8.06 -4.86
N LEU A 144 -7.53 -8.16 -4.50
CA LEU A 144 -6.63 -7.03 -4.28
C LEU A 144 -5.63 -6.92 -5.42
N LEU A 145 -5.61 -5.76 -6.06
CA LEU A 145 -4.64 -5.36 -7.06
C LEU A 145 -3.93 -4.10 -6.58
N TYR A 146 -2.62 -4.15 -6.48
CA TYR A 146 -1.81 -2.98 -6.19
C TYR A 146 -0.69 -2.81 -7.22
N PHE A 147 -0.39 -1.54 -7.49
CA PHE A 147 0.51 -1.14 -8.55
C PHE A 147 1.67 -0.35 -7.97
N GLU A 148 2.86 -0.72 -8.40
CA GLU A 148 4.11 -0.13 -7.93
C GLU A 148 4.95 0.33 -9.13
N ASP A 149 5.55 1.51 -9.04
CA ASP A 149 6.66 1.90 -9.90
C ASP A 149 7.96 1.68 -9.14
N TRP A 150 8.67 0.60 -9.47
CA TRP A 150 9.93 0.30 -8.82
C TRP A 150 11.06 1.03 -9.53
N ASP A 151 11.73 1.92 -8.80
CA ASP A 151 12.86 2.70 -9.29
C ASP A 151 14.16 1.93 -9.02
N LEU A 152 14.90 1.62 -10.08
CA LEU A 152 16.11 0.80 -9.98
C LEU A 152 17.35 1.62 -9.55
N ARG A 153 17.18 2.93 -9.34
CA ARG A 153 18.24 3.87 -8.97
C ARG A 153 18.33 4.03 -7.46
N SER A 154 19.54 4.24 -6.95
CA SER A 154 19.76 4.61 -5.55
C SER A 154 19.14 5.98 -5.21
N PHE A 155 18.94 6.26 -3.92
CA PHE A 155 18.54 7.59 -3.44
C PHE A 155 19.42 8.71 -4.03
N ASP A 156 20.74 8.54 -3.94
CA ASP A 156 21.70 9.53 -4.42
C ASP A 156 21.60 9.74 -5.93
N ASP A 157 21.45 8.66 -6.71
CA ASP A 157 21.23 8.77 -8.15
C ASP A 157 19.92 9.48 -8.49
N GLN A 158 18.84 9.16 -7.76
CA GLN A 158 17.57 9.85 -7.89
C GLN A 158 17.73 11.35 -7.62
N MET A 159 18.37 11.72 -6.50
CA MET A 159 18.57 13.11 -6.12
C MET A 159 19.53 13.88 -7.04
N ASN A 160 20.59 13.25 -7.51
CA ASN A 160 21.50 13.82 -8.50
C ASN A 160 20.74 14.14 -9.81
N ILE A 161 19.84 13.25 -10.23
CA ILE A 161 19.02 13.46 -11.42
C ILE A 161 18.02 14.60 -11.20
N TYR A 162 17.31 14.62 -10.06
CA TYR A 162 16.32 15.66 -9.78
C TYR A 162 16.94 17.05 -9.59
N SER A 163 18.17 17.12 -9.08
CA SER A 163 18.89 18.39 -8.88
C SER A 163 19.55 18.94 -10.14
N THR A 164 19.89 18.07 -11.11
CA THR A 164 20.63 18.47 -12.33
C THR A 164 19.76 18.55 -13.59
N LEU A 165 18.60 17.88 -13.63
CA LEU A 165 17.72 17.88 -14.79
C LEU A 165 16.48 18.74 -14.55
N ASN A 166 16.07 19.48 -15.58
CA ASN A 166 14.70 19.98 -15.68
C ASN A 166 13.77 18.77 -15.55
N ALA A 167 12.82 18.78 -14.61
CA ALA A 167 11.94 17.65 -14.26
C ALA A 167 11.28 16.94 -15.46
N LYS A 168 11.20 17.61 -16.61
CA LYS A 168 10.76 17.07 -17.90
C LYS A 168 11.72 16.06 -18.58
N LYS A 169 12.93 15.82 -18.05
CA LYS A 169 13.98 14.97 -18.68
C LYS A 169 14.36 13.71 -17.88
N ILE A 170 13.58 13.32 -16.87
CA ILE A 170 13.88 12.12 -16.07
C ILE A 170 13.73 10.86 -16.96
N PRO A 171 14.78 10.03 -17.13
CA PRO A 171 14.69 8.82 -17.95
C PRO A 171 13.74 7.78 -17.31
N ILE A 172 12.69 7.41 -18.04
CA ILE A 172 11.69 6.40 -17.60
C ILE A 172 12.29 4.98 -17.62
N ALA A 173 13.40 4.76 -18.32
CA ALA A 173 14.01 3.44 -18.52
C ALA A 173 14.41 2.71 -17.22
N TYR A 174 14.57 3.43 -16.10
CA TYR A 174 14.93 2.86 -14.80
C TYR A 174 13.72 2.50 -13.94
N ARG A 175 12.50 2.63 -14.46
CA ARG A 175 11.28 2.34 -13.70
C ARG A 175 10.51 1.19 -14.30
N MET A 176 10.09 0.30 -13.42
CA MET A 176 9.33 -0.88 -13.78
C MET A 176 7.96 -0.83 -13.12
N LEU A 177 6.90 -0.97 -13.92
CA LEU A 177 5.56 -1.15 -13.39
C LEU A 177 5.40 -2.60 -12.92
N LEU A 178 4.96 -2.75 -11.68
CA LEU A 178 4.67 -4.04 -11.06
C LEU A 178 3.20 -4.13 -10.70
N VAL A 179 2.65 -5.34 -10.79
CA VAL A 179 1.31 -5.69 -10.35
C VAL A 179 1.45 -6.76 -9.28
N ASN A 180 0.89 -6.48 -8.09
CA ASN A 180 1.07 -7.29 -6.89
C ASN A 180 2.55 -7.61 -6.61
N GLY A 181 3.37 -6.59 -6.83
CA GLY A 181 4.79 -6.60 -6.56
C GLY A 181 5.69 -7.35 -7.54
N MET A 182 5.15 -7.84 -8.66
CA MET A 182 5.92 -8.51 -9.71
C MET A 182 5.67 -7.86 -11.07
N ASN A 183 6.66 -7.88 -11.96
CA ASN A 183 6.51 -7.40 -13.34
C ASN A 183 5.48 -8.27 -14.09
N GLY A 184 4.78 -7.68 -15.06
CA GLY A 184 3.80 -8.38 -15.89
C GLY A 184 4.31 -9.67 -16.55
N ASN A 185 5.61 -9.80 -16.81
CA ASN A 185 6.20 -11.00 -17.39
C ASN A 185 6.30 -12.20 -16.43
N VAL A 186 6.22 -11.96 -15.12
CA VAL A 186 6.41 -12.98 -14.07
C VAL A 186 5.27 -13.04 -13.06
N THR A 187 4.40 -12.03 -13.03
CA THR A 187 3.21 -12.03 -12.18
C THR A 187 2.20 -13.09 -12.64
N GLN A 188 1.46 -13.65 -11.69
CA GLN A 188 0.40 -14.61 -12.00
C GLN A 188 -0.87 -13.87 -12.44
N PRO A 189 -1.62 -14.39 -13.44
CA PRO A 189 -2.90 -13.83 -13.81
C PRO A 189 -3.87 -13.83 -12.62
N VAL A 190 -4.64 -12.76 -12.51
CA VAL A 190 -5.74 -12.68 -11.55
C VAL A 190 -6.93 -13.39 -12.19
N VAL A 191 -7.39 -14.46 -11.55
CA VAL A 191 -8.44 -15.34 -12.10
C VAL A 191 -9.81 -14.90 -11.61
N PHE A 192 -10.74 -14.78 -12.56
CA PHE A 192 -12.16 -14.51 -12.33
C PHE A 192 -12.98 -15.67 -12.85
N GLU A 193 -13.86 -16.21 -12.01
CA GLU A 193 -14.81 -17.26 -12.38
C GLU A 193 -16.07 -16.66 -13.04
N PRO A 194 -16.57 -17.28 -14.13
CA PRO A 194 -17.79 -16.83 -14.79
C PRO A 194 -19.00 -16.79 -13.85
N GLY A 195 -19.82 -15.74 -13.96
CA GLY A 195 -21.07 -15.59 -13.21
C GLY A 195 -20.92 -15.04 -11.78
N LYS A 196 -19.70 -14.89 -11.27
CA LYS A 196 -19.43 -14.23 -9.98
C LYS A 196 -19.27 -12.72 -10.16
N ARG A 197 -19.66 -11.97 -9.13
CA ARG A 197 -19.43 -10.54 -8.97
C ARG A 197 -18.28 -10.32 -7.99
N TYR A 198 -17.33 -9.47 -8.36
CA TYR A 198 -16.11 -9.26 -7.58
C TYR A 198 -16.03 -7.83 -7.08
N ARG A 199 -15.65 -7.64 -5.82
CA ARG A 199 -15.04 -6.37 -5.41
C ARG A 199 -13.56 -6.43 -5.77
N VAL A 200 -13.09 -5.53 -6.62
CA VAL A 200 -11.66 -5.38 -6.90
C VAL A 200 -11.16 -4.12 -6.21
N ARG A 201 -10.29 -4.30 -5.21
CA ARG A 201 -9.57 -3.23 -4.53
C ARG A 201 -8.35 -2.87 -5.37
N VAL A 202 -8.31 -1.65 -5.88
CA VAL A 202 -7.22 -1.14 -6.71
C VAL A 202 -6.45 -0.09 -5.91
N VAL A 203 -5.18 -0.36 -5.62
CA VAL A 203 -4.33 0.49 -4.78
C VAL A 203 -3.14 1.00 -5.60
N SER A 204 -3.04 2.31 -5.80
CA SER A 204 -1.90 2.94 -6.45
C SER A 204 -0.81 3.21 -5.41
N LEU A 205 0.15 2.29 -5.30
CA LEU A 205 1.36 2.49 -4.50
C LEU A 205 2.45 3.24 -5.31
N LEU A 206 2.08 3.82 -6.46
CA LEU A 206 3.00 4.55 -7.33
C LEU A 206 3.58 5.80 -6.63
N THR A 207 4.69 6.30 -7.16
CA THR A 207 5.40 7.47 -6.61
C THR A 207 5.47 8.65 -7.56
N ALA A 208 5.36 8.42 -8.87
CA ALA A 208 5.61 9.49 -9.84
C ALA A 208 4.65 9.53 -11.03
N PHE A 209 3.93 8.45 -11.32
CA PHE A 209 3.12 8.35 -12.54
C PHE A 209 1.65 8.14 -12.24
N TRP A 210 0.84 8.55 -13.22
CA TRP A 210 -0.58 8.21 -13.25
C TRP A 210 -0.77 6.81 -13.81
N LEU A 211 -1.51 5.98 -13.08
CA LEU A 211 -1.96 4.67 -13.54
C LEU A 211 -3.24 4.82 -14.34
N LYS A 212 -3.28 4.21 -15.53
CA LYS A 212 -4.52 3.99 -16.27
C LYS A 212 -4.90 2.53 -16.18
N PHE A 213 -5.88 2.23 -15.34
CA PHE A 213 -6.40 0.87 -15.16
C PHE A 213 -7.69 0.69 -15.95
N ARG A 214 -7.79 -0.41 -16.70
CA ARG A 214 -8.92 -0.76 -17.58
C ARG A 214 -9.14 -2.26 -17.54
N MET A 215 -10.40 -2.70 -17.63
CA MET A 215 -10.77 -4.10 -17.76
C MET A 215 -11.66 -4.29 -19.00
N PRO A 216 -11.07 -4.41 -20.21
CA PRO A 216 -11.84 -4.56 -21.44
C PRO A 216 -12.84 -5.72 -21.35
N GLY A 217 -14.05 -5.50 -21.85
CA GLY A 217 -15.14 -6.49 -21.81
C GLY A 217 -15.85 -6.63 -20.46
N HIS A 218 -15.52 -5.79 -19.47
CA HIS A 218 -16.18 -5.76 -18.17
C HIS A 218 -16.77 -4.37 -17.91
N THR A 219 -17.96 -4.32 -17.31
CA THR A 219 -18.51 -3.09 -16.75
C THR A 219 -17.94 -2.91 -15.35
N MET A 220 -17.39 -1.74 -15.05
CA MET A 220 -16.83 -1.42 -13.73
C MET A 220 -17.66 -0.36 -13.05
N HIS A 221 -17.95 -0.53 -11.75
CA HIS A 221 -18.60 0.50 -10.94
C HIS A 221 -17.72 0.91 -9.76
N ILE A 222 -17.33 2.17 -9.66
CA ILE A 222 -16.65 2.69 -8.46
C ILE A 222 -17.64 2.68 -7.28
N ILE A 223 -17.24 2.12 -6.16
CA ILE A 223 -18.04 2.05 -4.92
C ILE A 223 -17.38 2.72 -3.72
N ASP A 224 -16.07 2.91 -3.75
CA ASP A 224 -15.34 3.77 -2.80
C ASP A 224 -14.09 4.35 -3.43
N GLN A 225 -13.69 5.52 -2.94
CA GLN A 225 -12.41 6.14 -3.22
C GLN A 225 -11.75 6.54 -1.91
N ASP A 226 -10.48 6.17 -1.73
CA ASP A 226 -9.65 6.55 -0.58
C ASP A 226 -10.26 6.21 0.80
N GLY A 227 -11.07 5.14 0.88
CA GLY A 227 -11.77 4.72 2.10
C GLY A 227 -13.12 5.41 2.33
N VAL A 228 -13.57 6.24 1.39
CA VAL A 228 -14.87 6.92 1.43
C VAL A 228 -15.81 6.26 0.44
N ALA A 229 -16.87 5.63 0.95
CA ALA A 229 -17.89 5.00 0.12
C ALA A 229 -18.67 6.04 -0.71
N CYS A 230 -19.07 5.66 -1.92
CA CYS A 230 -19.91 6.45 -2.79
C CYS A 230 -21.06 5.62 -3.36
N ASN A 231 -22.06 6.28 -3.92
CA ASN A 231 -23.03 5.58 -4.77
C ASN A 231 -22.29 4.99 -5.98
N PRO A 232 -22.65 3.78 -6.46
CA PRO A 232 -22.00 3.16 -7.60
C PRO A 232 -21.98 4.08 -8.83
N VAL A 233 -20.79 4.32 -9.39
CA VAL A 233 -20.61 5.10 -10.62
C VAL A 233 -19.99 4.20 -11.68
N GLU A 234 -20.72 3.97 -12.77
CA GLU A 234 -20.22 3.22 -13.92
C GLU A 234 -19.09 3.98 -14.61
N VAL A 235 -17.99 3.28 -14.89
CA VAL A 235 -16.80 3.84 -15.54
C VAL A 235 -16.18 2.85 -16.53
N ASP A 236 -15.57 3.38 -17.58
CA ASP A 236 -14.76 2.58 -18.51
C ASP A 236 -13.35 2.29 -17.94
N GLY A 237 -12.98 2.93 -16.83
CA GLY A 237 -11.64 2.85 -16.27
C GLY A 237 -11.35 3.77 -15.10
N LEU A 238 -10.19 3.54 -14.49
CA LEU A 238 -9.63 4.38 -13.42
C LEU A 238 -8.38 5.08 -13.92
N ASP A 239 -8.33 6.40 -13.75
CA ASP A 239 -7.12 7.20 -13.92
C ASP A 239 -6.68 7.64 -12.51
N MET A 240 -5.64 7.00 -12.00
CA MET A 240 -5.26 7.07 -10.58
C MET A 240 -3.90 7.72 -10.41
N GLY A 241 -3.81 8.72 -9.55
CA GLY A 241 -2.55 9.30 -9.12
C GLY A 241 -1.81 8.41 -8.11
N PRO A 242 -0.54 8.74 -7.81
CA PRO A 242 0.18 8.21 -6.65
C PRO A 242 -0.64 8.32 -5.37
N GLY A 243 -0.76 7.21 -4.63
CA GLY A 243 -1.43 7.15 -3.33
C GLY A 243 -2.95 7.05 -3.35
N GLN A 244 -3.59 7.11 -4.52
CA GLN A 244 -5.05 6.94 -4.62
C GLN A 244 -5.47 5.46 -4.60
N ARG A 245 -6.66 5.21 -4.06
CA ARG A 245 -7.24 3.88 -3.93
C ARG A 245 -8.70 3.93 -4.35
N PHE A 246 -9.14 2.87 -5.02
CA PHE A 246 -10.53 2.68 -5.41
C PHE A 246 -10.94 1.25 -5.09
N SER A 247 -12.21 1.03 -4.77
CA SER A 247 -12.83 -0.27 -5.07
C SER A 247 -13.80 -0.14 -6.22
N ILE A 248 -13.81 -1.17 -7.05
CA ILE A 248 -14.78 -1.35 -8.12
C ILE A 248 -15.54 -2.66 -7.96
N LEU A 249 -16.77 -2.72 -8.50
CA LEU A 249 -17.55 -3.93 -8.75
C LEU A 249 -17.50 -4.32 -10.23
#